data_AF-A0A941UNY2-F1
#
_entry.id   AF-A0A941UNY2-F1
#
_cell.length_a   1.000
_cell.length_b   1.000
_cell.length_c   1.000
_cell.angle_alpha   90.00
_cell.angle_beta   90.00
_cell.angle_gamma   90.00
#
_symmetry.space_group_name_H-M   'P 1'
#
loop_
_entity.id
_entity.type
_entity.pdbx_description
1 polymer ?
#
loop_
_entity_poly.entity_id
_entity_poly.type
_entity_poly.pdbx_seq_one_letter_code
_entity_poly.pdbx_strand_id
1 'polypeptide(L)'
;MIHPTRTNLLMLKEKSRSIVNSIGILKARKQALIKEFLAATLPFLRSREEIKKSYGRAIRELAISLGREGKDTIESLAVATERDFGIEVKEKSIWGLRYKDIAYHDTPV
;
A
#
# COMPACT_ATOMS: atom_id res chain seq x y z
N MET A 1 -30.12 25.06 -30.37
CA MET A 1 -31.55 24.72 -30.12
C MET A 1 -31.75 23.24 -30.38
N ILE A 2 -32.39 22.50 -29.47
CA ILE A 2 -32.74 21.10 -29.71
C ILE A 2 -34.05 21.10 -30.52
N HIS A 3 -34.02 20.57 -31.75
CA HIS A 3 -35.24 20.50 -32.56
C HIS A 3 -36.17 19.41 -32.01
N PRO A 4 -37.47 19.69 -31.80
CA PRO A 4 -38.42 18.75 -31.19
C PRO A 4 -38.92 17.72 -32.22
N THR A 5 -38.01 16.92 -32.76
CA THR A 5 -38.32 15.83 -33.70
C THR A 5 -38.24 14.48 -32.99
N ARG A 6 -39.05 13.51 -33.45
CA ARG A 6 -39.05 12.12 -32.91
C ARG A 6 -37.66 11.50 -32.95
N THR A 7 -36.90 11.75 -34.02
CA THR A 7 -35.52 11.29 -34.19
C THR A 7 -34.59 11.85 -33.11
N ASN A 8 -34.67 13.15 -32.83
CA ASN A 8 -33.88 13.77 -31.76
C ASN A 8 -34.25 13.24 -30.38
N LEU A 9 -35.54 12.98 -30.12
CA LEU A 9 -35.98 12.37 -28.86
C LEU A 9 -35.39 10.96 -28.68
N LEU A 10 -35.36 10.15 -29.73
CA LEU A 10 -34.77 8.81 -29.69
C LEU A 10 -33.26 8.87 -29.45
N MET A 11 -32.53 9.72 -30.17
CA MET A 11 -31.09 9.93 -29.96
C MET A 11 -30.78 10.39 -28.53
N LEU A 12 -31.57 11.30 -27.97
CA LEU A 12 -31.40 11.76 -26.59
C LEU A 12 -31.69 10.66 -25.56
N LYS A 13 -32.69 9.80 -25.82
CA LYS A 13 -32.97 8.64 -24.96
C LYS A 13 -31.82 7.62 -24.97
N GLU A 14 -31.27 7.31 -26.14
CA GLU A 14 -30.11 6.42 -26.26
C GLU A 14 -28.88 7.01 -25.57
N LYS A 15 -28.60 8.30 -25.79
CA LYS A 15 -27.51 9.01 -25.13
C LYS A 15 -27.67 9.01 -23.61
N SER A 16 -28.88 9.29 -23.12
CA SER A 16 -29.20 9.23 -21.68
C SER A 16 -28.91 7.84 -21.10
N ARG A 17 -29.40 6.79 -21.75
CA ARG A 17 -29.15 5.40 -21.32
C ARG A 17 -27.65 5.07 -21.29
N SER A 18 -26.90 5.47 -22.31
CA SER A 18 -25.45 5.26 -22.39
C SER A 18 -24.71 5.99 -21.27
N ILE A 19 -25.09 7.24 -20.96
CA ILE A 19 -24.51 8.02 -19.86
C ILE A 19 -24.79 7.35 -18.51
N VAL A 20 -26.04 6.91 -18.26
CA VAL A 20 -26.40 6.22 -17.02
C VAL A 20 -25.56 4.94 -16.83
N ASN A 21 -25.39 4.15 -17.88
CA ASN A 21 -24.54 2.96 -17.85
C ASN A 21 -23.07 3.32 -17.55
N SER A 22 -22.54 4.36 -18.20
CA SER A 22 -21.17 4.84 -18.00
C SER A 22 -20.94 5.30 -16.56
N ILE A 23 -21.90 6.00 -15.97
CA ILE A 23 -21.86 6.40 -14.55
C ILE A 23 -21.85 5.16 -13.65
N GLY A 24 -22.65 4.14 -13.96
CA GLY A 24 -22.64 2.87 -13.24
C GLY A 24 -21.26 2.21 -13.22
N ILE A 25 -20.62 2.12 -14.39
CA ILE A 25 -19.26 1.56 -14.54
C ILE A 25 -18.25 2.37 -13.72
N LEU A 26 -18.28 3.71 -13.80
CA LEU A 26 -17.36 4.58 -13.05
C LEU A 26 -17.54 4.45 -11.54
N LYS A 27 -18.79 4.34 -11.06
CA LYS A 27 -19.07 4.12 -9.63
C LYS A 27 -18.53 2.77 -9.16
N ALA A 28 -18.74 1.71 -9.93
CA ALA A 28 -18.22 0.38 -9.60
C ALA A 28 -16.69 0.36 -9.58
N ARG A 29 -16.03 0.97 -10.57
CA ARG A 29 -14.56 1.10 -10.60
C ARG A 29 -14.04 1.88 -9.39
N LYS A 30 -14.69 2.99 -9.01
CA LYS A 30 -14.33 3.76 -7.80
C LYS A 30 -14.41 2.89 -6.55
N GLN A 31 -15.49 2.12 -6.38
CA GLN A 31 -15.66 1.24 -5.22
C GLN A 31 -14.59 0.15 -5.15
N ALA A 32 -14.28 -0.49 -6.29
CA ALA A 32 -13.22 -1.48 -6.38
C ALA A 32 -11.86 -0.86 -6.00
N LEU A 33 -11.53 0.32 -6.54
CA LEU A 33 -10.29 1.03 -6.21
C LEU A 33 -10.18 1.40 -4.73
N ILE A 34 -11.27 1.83 -4.09
CA ILE A 34 -11.27 2.11 -2.65
C ILE A 34 -11.00 0.84 -1.85
N LYS A 35 -11.62 -0.29 -2.23
CA LYS A 35 -11.41 -1.58 -1.58
C LYS A 35 -9.95 -2.02 -1.68
N GLU A 36 -9.37 -1.96 -2.88
CA GLU A 36 -7.95 -2.29 -3.10
C GLU A 36 -7.01 -1.36 -2.34
N PHE A 37 -7.30 -0.05 -2.32
CA PHE A 37 -6.52 0.92 -1.55
C PHE A 37 -6.51 0.58 -0.05
N LEU A 38 -7.67 0.28 0.53
CA LEU A 38 -7.76 -0.12 1.93
C LEU A 38 -7.05 -1.45 2.18
N ALA A 39 -7.20 -2.43 1.30
CA ALA A 39 -6.53 -3.72 1.41
C ALA A 39 -4.99 -3.58 1.40
N ALA A 40 -4.47 -2.69 0.54
CA ALA A 40 -3.04 -2.41 0.46
C ALA A 40 -2.53 -1.61 1.67
N THR A 41 -3.30 -0.64 2.18
CA THR A 41 -2.81 0.29 3.22
C THR A 41 -3.01 -0.20 4.66
N LEU A 42 -4.04 -0.99 4.93
CA LEU A 42 -4.37 -1.47 6.28
C LEU A 42 -3.25 -2.29 6.93
N PRO A 43 -2.54 -3.20 6.24
CA PRO A 43 -1.42 -3.93 6.82
C PRO A 43 -0.34 -3.01 7.38
N PHE A 44 0.01 -1.94 6.66
CA PHE A 44 1.02 -0.96 7.10
C PHE A 44 0.57 -0.17 8.32
N LEU A 45 -0.71 0.19 8.40
CA LEU A 45 -1.26 0.87 9.57
C LEU A 45 -1.26 -0.04 10.80
N ARG A 46 -1.58 -1.32 10.63
CA ARG A 46 -1.59 -2.32 11.72
C ARG A 46 -0.17 -2.63 12.19
N SER A 47 0.75 -2.88 11.27
CA SER A 47 2.14 -3.22 11.59
C SER A 47 2.88 -2.07 12.26
N ARG A 48 2.48 -0.81 12.05
CA ARG A 48 3.13 0.35 12.66
C ARG A 48 3.20 0.26 14.19
N GLU A 49 2.13 -0.13 14.85
CA GLU A 49 2.11 -0.22 16.31
C GLU A 49 2.93 -1.42 16.81
N GLU A 50 2.91 -2.53 16.08
CA GLU A 50 3.73 -3.70 16.37
C GLU A 50 5.23 -3.39 16.23
N ILE A 51 5.62 -2.72 15.14
CA ILE A 51 6.99 -2.24 14.91
C ILE A 51 7.43 -1.32 16.04
N LYS A 52 6.60 -0.34 16.40
CA LYS A 52 6.91 0.60 17.51
C LYS A 52 7.16 -0.14 18.82
N LYS A 53 6.31 -1.11 19.17
CA LYS A 53 6.48 -1.93 20.38
C LYS A 53 7.72 -2.80 20.31
N SER A 54 7.98 -3.43 19.17
CA SER A 54 9.16 -4.27 18.98
C SER A 54 10.44 -3.45 19.10
N TYR A 55 10.50 -2.30 18.44
CA TYR A 55 11.62 -1.37 18.50
C TYR A 55 11.88 -0.85 19.92
N GLY A 56 10.82 -0.48 20.65
CA GLY A 56 10.94 -0.06 22.05
C GLY A 56 11.39 -1.17 23.01
N ARG A 57 11.16 -2.45 22.69
CA ARG A 57 11.75 -3.58 23.42
C ARG A 57 13.23 -3.74 23.07
N ALA A 58 13.57 -3.73 21.78
CA ALA A 58 14.94 -3.87 21.29
C ALA A 58 15.88 -2.80 21.85
N ILE A 59 15.45 -1.54 21.94
CA ILE A 59 16.24 -0.46 22.57
C ILE A 59 16.54 -0.76 24.03
N ARG A 60 15.55 -1.24 24.80
CA ARG A 60 15.74 -1.55 26.22
C ARG A 60 16.69 -2.72 26.41
N GLU A 61 16.55 -3.76 25.60
CA GLU A 61 17.45 -4.91 25.61
C GLU A 61 18.88 -4.48 25.25
N LEU A 62 19.04 -3.63 24.22
CA LEU A 62 20.33 -3.08 23.85
C LEU A 62 20.97 -2.30 25.00
N ALA A 63 20.21 -1.46 25.72
CA ALA A 63 20.73 -0.71 26.86
C ALA A 63 21.21 -1.63 28.00
N ILE A 64 20.49 -2.72 28.27
CA ILE A 64 20.89 -3.72 29.26
C ILE A 64 22.16 -4.44 28.82
N SER A 65 22.23 -4.86 27.55
CA SER A 65 23.40 -5.56 27.00
C SER A 65 24.65 -4.68 26.98
N LEU A 66 24.52 -3.40 26.60
CA LEU A 66 25.61 -2.43 26.67
C LEU A 66 26.15 -2.25 28.10
N GLY A 67 25.26 -2.24 29.09
CA GLY A 67 25.65 -2.14 30.50
C GLY A 67 26.35 -3.39 31.05
N ARG A 68 26.11 -4.57 30.46
CA ARG A 68 26.69 -5.85 30.91
C ARG A 68 27.96 -6.24 30.17
N GLU A 69 27.92 -6.22 28.84
CA GLU A 69 28.98 -6.72 27.96
C GLU A 69 29.98 -5.62 27.54
N GLY A 70 29.62 -4.36 27.79
CA GLY A 70 30.38 -3.21 27.31
C GLY A 70 30.14 -2.90 25.84
N LYS A 71 30.54 -1.69 25.43
CA LYS A 71 30.27 -1.17 24.09
C LYS A 71 31.05 -1.91 23.00
N ASP A 72 32.33 -2.19 23.24
CA ASP A 72 33.23 -2.76 22.24
C ASP A 72 32.79 -4.18 21.80
N THR A 73 32.31 -4.99 22.75
CA THR A 73 31.78 -6.34 22.49
C THR A 73 30.53 -6.28 21.61
N ILE A 74 29.62 -5.34 21.89
CA ILE A 74 28.38 -5.17 21.13
C ILE A 74 28.66 -4.65 19.72
N GLU A 75 29.61 -3.73 19.55
CA GLU A 75 30.03 -3.25 18.23
C GLU A 75 30.65 -4.37 17.39
N SER A 76 31.51 -5.20 17.99
CA SER A 76 32.07 -6.35 17.29
C SER A 76 30.99 -7.37 16.88
N LEU A 77 29.98 -7.59 17.72
CA LEU A 77 28.86 -8.47 17.40
C LEU A 77 27.98 -7.91 16.28
N ALA A 78 27.78 -6.59 16.24
CA ALA A 78 26.98 -5.95 15.20
C ALA A 78 27.62 -6.13 13.81
N VAL A 79 28.95 -6.01 13.70
CA VAL A 79 29.68 -6.26 12.45
C VAL A 79 29.60 -7.74 12.05
N ALA A 80 29.74 -8.66 13.00
CA ALA A 80 29.69 -10.09 12.73
C ALA A 80 28.29 -10.60 12.33
N THR A 81 27.23 -9.88 12.72
CA THR A 81 25.84 -10.26 12.49
C THR A 81 25.11 -9.37 11.48
N GLU A 82 25.85 -8.52 10.76
CA GLU A 82 25.28 -7.64 9.74
C GLU A 82 24.54 -8.46 8.68
N ARG A 83 23.31 -8.02 8.37
CA ARG A 83 22.44 -8.64 7.37
C ARG A 83 21.97 -7.57 6.40
N ASP A 84 21.97 -7.91 5.12
CA ASP A 84 21.35 -7.06 4.10
C ASP A 84 19.84 -7.25 4.12
N PHE A 85 19.10 -6.23 4.53
CA PHE A 85 17.64 -6.21 4.47
C PHE A 85 17.20 -5.64 3.12
N GLY A 86 16.91 -6.53 2.17
CA GLY A 86 16.46 -6.16 0.83
C GLY A 86 15.02 -5.65 0.80
N ILE A 87 14.85 -4.34 0.99
CA ILE A 87 13.57 -3.64 0.74
C ILE A 87 13.57 -3.11 -0.69
N GLU A 88 12.63 -3.59 -1.50
CA GLU A 88 12.46 -3.17 -2.88
C GLU A 88 11.13 -2.45 -3.07
N VAL A 89 11.16 -1.32 -3.80
CA VAL A 89 9.94 -0.60 -4.18
C VAL A 89 9.52 -1.07 -5.56
N LYS A 90 8.43 -1.85 -5.63
CA LYS A 90 7.89 -2.39 -6.88
C LYS A 90 6.74 -1.53 -7.39
N GLU A 91 6.71 -1.29 -8.70
CA GLU A 91 5.56 -0.66 -9.35
C GLU A 91 4.48 -1.70 -9.63
N LYS A 92 3.25 -1.41 -9.22
CA LYS A 92 2.07 -2.24 -9.46
C LYS A 92 1.01 -1.44 -10.21
N SER A 93 0.19 -2.13 -11.00
CA SER A 93 -0.95 -1.51 -11.66
C SER A 93 -2.26 -2.18 -11.30
N ILE A 94 -3.25 -1.38 -10.95
CA ILE A 94 -4.62 -1.81 -10.65
C ILE A 94 -5.58 -0.89 -11.39
N TRP A 95 -6.46 -1.48 -12.22
CA TRP A 95 -7.44 -0.76 -13.03
C TRP A 95 -6.83 0.42 -13.80
N GLY A 96 -5.64 0.27 -14.39
CA GLY A 96 -4.96 1.31 -15.16
C GLY A 96 -4.35 2.46 -14.34
N LEU A 97 -4.40 2.40 -13.01
CA LEU A 97 -3.61 3.27 -12.13
C LEU A 97 -2.32 2.55 -11.77
N ARG A 98 -1.22 3.30 -11.72
CA ARG A 98 0.08 2.79 -11.27
C ARG A 98 0.35 3.30 -9.86
N TYR A 99 0.87 2.44 -9.01
CA TYR A 99 1.25 2.77 -7.64
C TYR A 99 2.51 2.02 -7.25
N LYS A 100 3.18 2.52 -6.21
CA LYS A 100 4.37 1.89 -5.65
C LYS A 100 3.98 1.08 -4.44
N ASP A 101 4.53 -0.12 -4.35
CA ASP A 101 4.35 -1.04 -3.23
C ASP A 101 5.72 -1.47 -2.71
N ILE A 102 5.77 -1.93 -1.45
CA ILE A 102 7.01 -2.34 -0.80
C ILE A 102 7.03 -3.87 -0.76
N ALA A 103 8.07 -4.46 -1.35
CA ALA A 103 8.37 -5.88 -1.23
C ALA A 103 9.63 -6.05 -0.39
N TYR A 104 9.62 -6.99 0.56
CA TYR A 104 10.81 -7.37 1.30
C TYR A 104 11.21 -8.79 0.90
N HIS A 105 12.51 -9.03 0.77
CA HIS A 105 13.07 -10.36 0.61
C HIS A 105 13.85 -10.65 1.89
N ASP A 106 13.33 -11.58 2.69
CA ASP A 106 14.10 -12.12 3.80
C ASP A 106 14.91 -13.28 3.19
N THR A 107 16.20 -13.06 2.91
CA THR A 107 17.11 -14.17 2.61
C THR A 107 17.41 -14.87 3.93
N PRO A 108 16.87 -16.07 4.19
CA PRO A 108 17.20 -16.80 5.40
C PRO A 108 18.67 -17.21 5.34
N VAL A 109 19.40 -16.89 6.40
CA VAL A 109 20.73 -17.45 6.71
C VAL A 109 20.54 -18.56 7.73
#